data_AF-A0A561UKW0-F1
#
_entry.id   AF-A0A561UKW0-F1
#
_cell.length_a   1.000
_cell.length_b   1.000
_cell.length_c   1.000
_cell.angle_alpha   90.00
_cell.angle_beta   90.00
_cell.angle_gamma   90.00
#
_symmetry.space_group_name_H-M   'P 1'
#
loop_
_entity.id
_entity.type
_entity.pdbx_description
1 polymer ?
#
loop_
_entity_poly.entity_id
_entity_poly.type
_entity_poly.pdbx_seq_one_letter_code
_entity_poly.pdbx_strand_id
1 'polypeptide(L)'
;MGKKQLNVRVDATTAEMARERAEQQGISMNQYIERLVQQDMGEAGRRFVDAAAQFMKEYESDFLAEFGEAVPAGDRQGARR
;
A
#
# COMPACT_ATOMS: atom_id res chain seq x y z
N MET A 1 -23.96 -3.34 20.62
CA MET A 1 -22.97 -4.24 21.29
C MET A 1 -21.78 -3.40 21.74
N GLY A 2 -21.24 -3.65 22.92
CA GLY A 2 -20.20 -2.81 23.53
C GLY A 2 -18.86 -2.88 22.79
N LYS A 3 -18.12 -1.77 22.78
CA LYS A 3 -16.76 -1.71 22.23
C LYS A 3 -15.87 -2.71 22.96
N LYS A 4 -15.10 -3.52 22.22
CA LYS A 4 -14.09 -4.41 22.80
C LYS A 4 -12.79 -3.63 22.99
N GLN A 5 -12.22 -3.68 24.18
CA GLN A 5 -10.94 -3.03 24.47
C GLN A 5 -9.78 -3.92 23.98
N LEU A 6 -8.88 -3.36 23.18
CA LEU A 6 -7.66 -4.00 22.70
C LEU A 6 -6.46 -3.34 23.39
N ASN A 7 -5.70 -4.10 24.18
CA ASN A 7 -4.47 -3.62 24.82
C ASN A 7 -3.28 -3.93 23.89
N VAL A 8 -2.80 -2.93 23.15
CA VAL A 8 -1.64 -3.05 22.26
C VAL A 8 -0.45 -2.31 22.86
N ARG A 9 0.70 -2.95 22.90
CA ARG A 9 1.98 -2.28 23.17
C ARG A 9 2.61 -1.90 21.84
N VAL A 10 2.97 -0.64 21.71
CA VAL A 10 3.68 -0.11 20.54
C VAL A 10 4.89 0.67 21.02
N ASP A 11 5.88 0.80 20.15
CA ASP A 11 7.02 1.67 20.39
C ASP A 11 6.59 3.14 20.44
N ALA A 12 7.37 3.94 21.18
CA ALA A 12 7.08 5.34 21.43
C ALA A 12 6.90 6.13 20.13
N THR A 13 7.76 5.89 19.13
CA THR A 13 7.68 6.54 17.82
C THR A 13 6.37 6.23 17.11
N THR A 14 5.87 5.00 17.19
CA THR A 14 4.61 4.59 16.56
C THR A 14 3.42 5.22 17.26
N ALA A 15 3.44 5.31 18.60
CA ALA A 15 2.39 5.99 19.36
C ALA A 15 2.31 7.47 19.02
N GLU A 16 3.44 8.16 18.93
CA GLU A 16 3.48 9.59 18.62
C GLU A 16 3.02 9.84 17.18
N MET A 17 3.50 9.05 16.22
CA MET A 17 3.07 9.14 14.82
C MET A 17 1.56 8.94 14.67
N ALA A 18 0.98 7.94 15.34
CA ALA A 18 -0.46 7.71 15.28
C ALA A 18 -1.26 8.81 15.99
N ARG A 19 -0.72 9.41 17.06
CA ARG A 19 -1.31 10.57 17.74
C ARG A 19 -1.33 11.80 16.82
N GLU A 20 -0.19 12.16 16.23
CA GLU A 20 -0.12 13.29 15.29
C GLU A 20 -1.10 13.12 14.12
N ARG A 21 -1.22 11.90 13.58
CA ARG A 21 -2.15 11.59 12.49
C ARG A 21 -3.62 11.69 12.93
N ALA A 22 -3.92 11.30 14.17
CA ALA A 22 -5.26 11.45 14.74
C ALA A 22 -5.60 12.93 14.94
N GLU A 23 -4.66 13.74 15.44
CA GLU A 23 -4.82 15.18 15.63
C GLU A 23 -4.99 15.92 14.30
N GLN A 24 -4.21 15.59 13.27
CA GLN A 24 -4.36 16.13 11.91
C GLN A 24 -5.75 15.85 11.33
N GLN A 25 -6.38 14.74 11.71
CA GLN A 25 -7.73 14.38 11.28
C GLN A 25 -8.83 14.87 12.24
N GLY A 26 -8.46 15.53 13.34
CA GLY A 26 -9.39 16.01 14.36
C GLY A 26 -10.15 14.90 15.09
N ILE A 27 -9.61 13.68 15.12
CA ILE A 27 -10.23 12.50 15.73
C ILE A 27 -9.43 12.00 16.92
N SER A 28 -10.10 11.28 17.82
CA SER A 28 -9.39 10.62 18.91
C SER A 28 -8.48 9.50 18.40
N MET A 29 -7.37 9.28 19.09
CA MET A 29 -6.42 8.20 18.79
C MET A 29 -7.10 6.83 18.67
N ASN A 30 -8.00 6.50 19.60
CA ASN A 30 -8.73 5.22 19.57
C ASN A 30 -9.57 5.08 18.29
N GLN A 31 -10.16 6.17 17.82
CA GLN A 31 -10.98 6.20 16.62
C GLN A 31 -10.13 6.19 15.34
N TYR A 32 -8.92 6.76 15.39
CA TYR A 32 -7.92 6.64 14.34
C TYR A 32 -7.45 5.19 14.18
N ILE A 33 -7.12 4.51 15.27
CA ILE A 33 -6.73 3.09 15.25
C ILE A 33 -7.87 2.21 14.76
N GLU A 34 -9.11 2.46 15.19
CA GLU A 34 -10.28 1.72 14.71
C GLU A 34 -10.46 1.88 13.19
N ARG A 35 -10.33 3.11 12.67
CA ARG A 35 -10.35 3.37 11.22
C ARG A 35 -9.21 2.70 10.48
N LEU A 36 -7.99 2.74 11.02
CA LEU A 36 -6.81 2.15 10.43
C LEU A 36 -6.99 0.63 10.31
N VAL A 37 -7.43 -0.04 11.38
CA VAL A 37 -7.73 -1.47 11.38
C VAL A 37 -8.89 -1.79 10.44
N GLN A 38 -9.92 -0.94 10.37
CA GLN A 38 -11.05 -1.16 9.47
C GLN A 38 -10.69 -0.95 7.99
N GLN A 39 -9.78 -0.03 7.69
CA GLN A 39 -9.18 0.13 6.36
C GLN A 39 -8.35 -1.08 5.97
N ASP A 40 -7.52 -1.59 6.89
CA ASP A 40 -6.66 -2.76 6.68
C ASP A 40 -7.47 -4.05 6.53
N MET A 41 -8.57 -4.18 7.29
CA MET A 41 -9.54 -5.27 7.15
C MET A 41 -10.43 -5.15 5.91
N GLY A 42 -10.49 -3.98 5.29
CA GLY A 42 -11.29 -3.75 4.10
C GLY A 42 -10.65 -4.40 2.88
N GLU A 43 -11.39 -5.30 2.22
CA GLU A 43 -11.15 -5.82 0.87
C GLU A 43 -10.67 -4.78 -0.17
N ALA A 44 -10.79 -3.47 0.09
CA ALA A 44 -10.30 -2.38 -0.73
C ALA A 44 -8.80 -2.45 -1.02
N GLY A 45 -7.95 -2.90 -0.08
CA GLY A 45 -6.52 -3.07 -0.37
C GLY A 45 -6.27 -4.16 -1.43
N ARG A 46 -6.95 -5.30 -1.29
CA ARG A 46 -6.91 -6.42 -2.23
C ARG A 46 -7.50 -6.02 -3.58
N ARG A 47 -8.69 -5.41 -3.58
CA ARG A 47 -9.40 -4.94 -4.79
C ARG A 47 -8.66 -3.79 -5.48
N PHE A 48 -7.94 -2.94 -4.76
CA PHE A 48 -7.11 -1.88 -5.35
C PHE A 48 -5.90 -2.48 -6.06
N VAL A 49 -5.22 -3.45 -5.44
CA VAL A 49 -4.12 -4.18 -6.09
C VAL A 49 -4.62 -5.00 -7.28
N ASP A 50 -5.76 -5.68 -7.14
CA ASP A 50 -6.38 -6.42 -8.24
C ASP A 50 -6.84 -5.49 -9.39
N ALA A 51 -7.40 -4.32 -9.07
CA ALA A 51 -7.76 -3.31 -10.07
C ALA A 51 -6.54 -2.68 -10.73
N ALA A 52 -5.45 -2.42 -9.99
CA ALA A 52 -4.20 -1.95 -10.55
C ALA A 52 -3.53 -3.02 -11.43
N ALA A 53 -3.63 -4.30 -11.05
CA ALA A 53 -3.17 -5.43 -11.86
C ALA A 53 -4.00 -5.62 -13.15
N GLN A 54 -5.31 -5.43 -13.08
CA GLN A 54 -6.19 -5.45 -14.25
C GLN A 54 -5.93 -4.26 -15.17
N PHE A 55 -5.75 -3.05 -14.60
CA PHE A 55 -5.38 -1.84 -15.35
C PHE A 55 -4.04 -2.03 -16.06
N MET A 56 -3.03 -2.59 -15.39
CA MET A 56 -1.74 -2.91 -16.03
C MET A 56 -1.88 -3.92 -17.17
N LYS A 57 -2.78 -4.91 -17.08
CA LYS A 57 -3.04 -5.87 -18.16
C LYS A 57 -3.78 -5.26 -19.36
N GLU A 58 -4.78 -4.43 -19.10
CA GLU A 58 -5.58 -3.81 -20.17
C GLU A 58 -4.82 -2.70 -20.88
N TYR A 59 -4.00 -1.94 -20.15
CA TYR A 59 -3.19 -0.86 -20.71
C TYR A 59 -1.78 -1.30 -21.11
N GLU A 60 -1.38 -2.57 -20.95
CA GLU A 60 -0.07 -3.07 -21.37
C GLU A 60 0.19 -2.80 -22.86
N SER A 61 -0.82 -3.01 -23.71
CA SER A 61 -0.69 -2.87 -25.16
C SER A 61 -0.58 -1.41 -25.59
N ASP A 62 -1.34 -0.51 -24.95
CA ASP A 62 -1.30 0.94 -25.24
C ASP A 62 -0.07 1.60 -24.62
N PHE A 63 0.35 1.18 -23.42
CA PHE A 63 1.54 1.68 -22.75
C PHE A 63 2.82 1.23 -23.46
N LEU A 64 2.88 -0.01 -23.97
CA LEU A 64 4.00 -0.46 -24.82
C LEU A 64 4.00 0.22 -26.19
N ALA A 65 2.83 0.56 -26.73
CA ALA A 65 2.75 1.31 -27.99
C ALA A 65 3.21 2.78 -27.84
N GLU A 66 3.00 3.40 -26.68
CA GLU A 66 3.34 4.82 -26.44
C GLU A 66 4.69 5.02 -25.73
N PHE A 67 5.14 4.07 -24.89
CA PHE A 67 6.35 4.18 -24.06
C PHE A 67 7.35 3.03 -24.24
N GLY A 68 7.09 2.07 -25.14
CA GLY A 68 7.91 0.87 -25.35
C GLY A 68 9.19 1.09 -26.14
N GLU A 69 10.10 1.94 -25.65
CA GLU A 69 11.52 1.82 -25.97
C GLU A 69 12.36 1.82 -24.68
N ALA A 70 12.67 0.62 -24.19
CA ALA A 70 13.77 0.41 -23.26
C ALA A 70 14.68 -0.70 -23.80
N VAL A 71 15.70 -0.24 -24.53
CA VAL A 71 17.08 -0.75 -24.67
C VAL A 71 17.28 -2.27 -24.53
N PRO A 72 17.84 -2.97 -25.55
CA PRO A 72 18.13 -4.40 -25.44
C PRO A 72 19.10 -4.69 -24.29
N ALA A 73 18.59 -5.31 -23.24
CA ALA A 73 19.37 -5.94 -22.19
C ALA A 73 19.88 -7.30 -22.72
N GLY A 74 20.99 -7.29 -23.47
CA GLY A 74 21.48 -8.55 -24.02
C GLY A 74 22.77 -8.49 -24.82
N ASP A 75 23.82 -7.84 -24.33
CA ASP A 75 25.20 -8.26 -24.67
C ASP A 75 26.22 -7.77 -23.63
N ARG A 76 26.06 -8.23 -22.39
CA ARG A 76 27.16 -8.25 -21.42
C ARG A 76 27.52 -9.71 -21.11
N GLN A 77 28.46 -10.20 -21.91
CA GLN A 77 29.56 -11.09 -21.49
C GLN A 77 29.14 -12.40 -20.82
N GLY A 78 28.94 -13.42 -21.66
CA GLY A 78 29.19 -14.81 -21.30
C GLY A 78 30.63 -15.18 -21.64
N ALA A 79 31.56 -14.87 -20.75
CA ALA A 79 32.86 -15.55 -20.72
C ALA A 79 32.63 -17.02 -20.35
N ARG A 80 33.10 -17.97 -21.18
CA ARG A 80 33.85 -19.20 -20.80
C ARG A 80 33.91 -20.22 -21.94
N ARG A 81 35.15 -20.42 -22.41
CA ARG A 81 35.76 -21.63 -23.01
C ARG A 81 35.27 -22.10 -24.37
#